data_AF-A0A494SXE3-F1
#
_entry.id   AF-A0A494SXE3-F1
#
_cell.length_a   1.000
_cell.length_b   1.000
_cell.length_c   1.000
_cell.angle_alpha   90.00
_cell.angle_beta   90.00
_cell.angle_gamma   90.00
#
_symmetry.space_group_name_H-M   'P 1'
#
loop_
_entity.id
_entity.type
_entity.pdbx_description
1 polymer ?
#
loop_
_entity_poly.entity_id
_entity_poly.type
_entity_poly.pdbx_seq_one_letter_code
_entity_poly.pdbx_strand_id
1 'polypeptide(L)' 'MTRTDQLLLRVRSHVHGETLESLERAGFTPWEVERQIGYGHLRAGENGRITYVYNDEDAS' A
#
# COMPACT_ATOMS: atom_id res chain seq x y z
N MET A 1 4.57 12.50 9.95
CA MET A 1 4.29 11.42 8.98
C MET A 1 4.09 10.14 9.76
N THR A 2 2.88 9.58 9.71
CA THR A 2 2.54 8.35 10.42
C THR A 2 3.16 7.12 9.73
N ARG A 3 3.17 5.98 10.41
CA ARG A 3 3.62 4.71 9.82
C ARG A 3 2.75 4.32 8.60
N THR A 4 1.46 4.60 8.67
CA THR A 4 0.52 4.42 7.56
C THR A 4 0.88 5.32 6.37
N ASP A 5 1.18 6.60 6.60
CA ASP A 5 1.58 7.52 5.54
C ASP A 5 2.85 7.03 4.83
N GLN A 6 3.82 6.48 5.58
CA GLN A 6 5.04 5.92 5.01
C GLN A 6 4.77 4.72 4.10
N LEU A 7 3.87 3.82 4.50
CA LEU A 7 3.45 2.68 3.69
C LEU A 7 2.80 3.16 2.39
N LEU A 8 1.83 4.07 2.50
CA LEU A 8 1.07 4.57 1.36
C LEU A 8 1.98 5.33 0.38
N LEU A 9 2.86 6.20 0.89
CA LEU A 9 3.85 6.92 0.07
C LEU A 9 4.80 5.97 -0.64
N ARG A 10 5.27 4.92 0.03
CA ARG A 10 6.16 3.92 -0.58
C ARG A 10 5.48 3.21 -1.73
N VAL A 11 4.28 2.67 -1.51
CA VAL A 11 3.54 1.95 -2.56
C VAL A 11 3.17 2.89 -3.71
N ARG A 12 2.74 4.12 -3.40
CA ARG A 12 2.43 5.17 -4.40
C ARG A 12 3.64 5.52 -5.29
N SER A 13 4.85 5.49 -4.71
CA SER A 13 6.09 5.79 -5.45
C SER A 13 6.53 4.65 -6.39
N HIS A 14 5.94 3.45 -6.28
CA HIS A 14 6.27 2.30 -7.13
C HIS A 14 5.20 2.11 -8.22
N VAL A 15 5.48 2.66 -9.42
CA VAL A 15 4.56 2.63 -10.57
C VAL A 15 4.10 1.22 -10.95
N HIS A 16 4.97 0.23 -10.81
CA HIS A 16 4.63 -1.17 -11.12
C HIS A 16 4.00 -1.92 -9.95
N GLY A 17 3.79 -1.28 -8.80
CA GLY A 17 3.36 -1.92 -7.55
C GLY A 17 4.51 -2.63 -6.80
N GLU A 18 4.27 -2.88 -5.52
CA GLU A 18 5.19 -3.52 -4.58
C GLU A 18 4.80 -4.98 -4.33
N THR A 19 5.72 -5.84 -3.92
CA THR A 19 5.36 -7.18 -3.42
C THR A 19 5.29 -7.17 -1.90
N LEU A 20 4.55 -8.13 -1.31
CA LEU A 20 4.50 -8.27 0.16
C LEU A 20 5.91 -8.45 0.74
N GLU A 21 6.74 -9.29 0.11
CA GLU A 21 8.13 -9.52 0.52
C GLU A 21 8.97 -8.21 0.52
N SER A 22 8.79 -7.35 -0.48
CA SER A 22 9.49 -6.06 -0.55
C SER A 22 9.03 -5.11 0.57
N LEU A 23 7.74 -5.12 0.89
CA LEU A 23 7.18 -4.34 2.00
C LEU A 23 7.65 -4.86 3.36
N GLU A 24 7.74 -6.18 3.54
CA GLU A 24 8.32 -6.80 4.73
C GLU A 24 9.79 -6.44 4.92
N ARG A 25 10.60 -6.45 3.86
CA ARG A 25 11.99 -5.97 3.90
C ARG A 25 12.10 -4.48 4.22
N ALA A 26 11.08 -3.68 3.87
CA ALA A 26 10.96 -2.28 4.27
C ALA A 26 10.40 -2.10 5.71
N GLY A 27 10.14 -3.20 6.41
CA GLY A 27 9.70 -3.24 7.80
C GLY A 27 8.19 -3.09 7.98
N PHE A 28 7.38 -3.22 6.93
CA PHE A 28 5.93 -3.25 7.05
C PHE A 28 5.46 -4.68 7.25
N THR A 29 4.65 -4.90 8.28
CA THR A 29 4.09 -6.21 8.54
C THR A 29 2.96 -6.54 7.55
N PRO A 30 2.69 -7.82 7.26
CA PRO A 30 1.57 -8.21 6.40
C PRO A 30 0.23 -7.65 6.89
N TRP A 31 0.02 -7.61 8.20
CA TRP A 31 -1.20 -7.05 8.80
C TRP A 31 -1.39 -5.56 8.48
N GLU A 32 -0.32 -4.74 8.51
CA GLU A 32 -0.41 -3.32 8.16
C GLU A 32 -0.87 -3.13 6.71
N VAL A 33 -0.34 -3.96 5.81
CA VAL A 33 -0.67 -3.95 4.38
C VAL A 33 -2.11 -4.41 4.15
N GLU A 34 -2.50 -5.55 4.70
CA GLU A 34 -3.86 -6.10 4.62
C GLU A 34 -4.89 -5.13 5.17
N ARG A 35 -4.57 -4.45 6.28
CA ARG A 35 -5.43 -3.41 6.86
C ARG A 35 -5.66 -2.26 5.90
N GLN A 36 -4.64 -1.79 5.17
CA GLN A 36 -4.82 -0.74 4.16
C GLN A 36 -5.55 -1.23 2.91
N ILE A 37 -5.44 -2.52 2.57
CA ILE A 37 -6.29 -3.12 1.52
C ILE A 37 -7.74 -3.14 1.98
N GLY A 38 -8.01 -3.52 3.23
CA GLY A 38 -9.34 -3.50 3.82
C GLY A 38 -9.97 -2.10 3.89
N TYR A 39 -9.15 -1.07 4.08
CA TYR A 39 -9.59 0.33 3.97
C TYR A 39 -9.75 0.85 2.54
N GLY A 40 -9.42 0.04 1.54
CA GLY A 40 -9.48 0.44 0.14
C GLY A 40 -8.39 1.41 -0.28
N HIS A 41 -7.34 1.60 0.53
CA HIS A 41 -6.22 2.47 0.16
C HIS A 41 -5.25 1.80 -0.82
N LEU A 42 -5.08 0.49 -0.63
CA LEU A 42 -4.24 -0.37 -1.46
C LEU A 42 -5.09 -1.44 -2.14
N ARG A 43 -4.61 -1.96 -3.26
CA ARG A 43 -5.19 -3.12 -3.95
C ARG A 43 -4.14 -4.19 -4.14
N ALA A 44 -4.46 -5.43 -3.76
CA ALA A 44 -3.71 -6.60 -4.17
C ALA A 44 -4.16 -7.04 -5.57
N GLY A 45 -3.25 -7.00 -6.54
CA GLY A 45 -3.45 -7.49 -7.89
C GLY A 45 -3.23 -9.00 -8.01
N GLU A 46 -3.77 -9.60 -9.06
CA GLU A 46 -3.68 -11.05 -9.33
C GLU A 46 -2.23 -11.53 -9.56
N ASN A 47 -1.32 -10.61 -9.87
CA ASN A 47 0.11 -10.88 -10.04
C ASN A 47 0.92 -10.78 -8.73
N GLY A 48 0.25 -10.72 -7.58
CA GLY A 48 0.89 -10.60 -6.26
C GLY A 48 1.46 -9.22 -5.95
N ARG A 49 1.14 -8.20 -6.78
CA ARG A 49 1.58 -6.83 -6.57
C ARG A 49 0.52 -6.00 -5.87
N ILE A 50 0.97 -5.19 -4.93
CA ILE A 50 0.19 -4.24 -4.14
C ILE A 50 0.37 -2.87 -4.75
N THR A 51 -0.73 -2.24 -5.13
CA THR A 51 -0.77 -0.91 -5.77
C THR A 51 -1.57 0.07 -4.94
N TYR A 52 -1.17 1.33 -4.96
CA TYR A 52 -1.92 2.42 -4.36
C TYR A 52 -3.15 2.74 -5.24
N VAL A 53 -4.33 2.81 -4.64
CA VAL A 53 -5.61 3.05 -5.36
C VAL A 53 -6.50 4.13 -4.73
N TYR A 54 -6.10 4.69 -3.58
CA TYR A 54 -6.85 5.79 -2.95
C TYR A 54 -6.68 7.07 -3.76
N ASN A 55 -7.75 7.52 -4.42
CA ASN A 55 -7.80 8.88 -4.95
C ASN A 55 -8.10 9.84 -3.79
N ASP A 56 -7.26 10.86 -3.62
CA ASP A 56 -7.49 12.02 -2.74
C ASP A 56 -8.74 12.84 -3.15
N GLU A 57 -9.45 12.47 -4.23
CA GLU A 57 -10.58 13.23 -4.80
C GLU A 57 -11.89 13.17 -3.99
N ASP A 58 -11.98 12.34 -2.94
CA ASP A 58 -13.19 12.20 -2.10
C ASP A 58 -13.06 12.86 -0.70
N ALA A 59 -12.06 13.72 -0.50
CA ALA A 59 -11.98 14.62 0.65
C ALA A 59 -12.46 16.03 0.25
N SER A 60 -13.75 16.19 -0.03
CA SER A 60 -14.39 17.50 -0.27
C SER A 60 -15.76 17.56 0.38
#